data_AF-A0AAN7IHZ3-F1
#
_entry.id   AF-A0AAN7IHZ3-F1
#
_cell.length_a   1.000
_cell.length_b   1.000
_cell.length_c   1.000
_cell.angle_alpha   90.00
_cell.angle_beta   90.00
_cell.angle_gamma   90.00
#
_symmetry.space_group_name_H-M   'P 1'
#
loop_
_entity.id
_entity.type
_entity.pdbx_description
1 polymer ?
#
loop_
_entity_poly.entity_id
_entity_poly.type
_entity_poly.pdbx_seq_one_letter_code
_entity_poly.pdbx_strand_id
1 'polypeptide(L)'
;MVYFSGKVTNIWEQILCVRGSSDGPEQYVAIMNSIFSAQRSMVPIDSCYIGSNNSAFLQQASFITGGVYQKPQQLDGLFQYLSTVFATDLHSRTFLQLPKSVGVDFCASCFCHKKTIDMGYICSICLSIFYKHHKKCSTCGCGFGHHAGQYLVRPSQMLPLLPILRERLQKHNLTLLQADVFLIIHFW
;
A
#
# COMPACT_ATOMS: atom_id res chain seq x y z
N MET A 1 -11.98 -13.33 -5.29
CA MET A 1 -11.79 -12.55 -4.05
C MET A 1 -13.01 -12.82 -3.19
N VAL A 2 -12.90 -13.71 -2.20
CA VAL A 2 -14.03 -14.06 -1.33
C VAL A 2 -14.00 -13.06 -0.18
N TYR A 3 -14.99 -12.19 -0.09
CA TYR A 3 -15.14 -11.24 1.01
C TYR A 3 -16.10 -11.84 2.03
N PHE A 4 -15.62 -12.11 3.25
CA PHE A 4 -16.50 -12.33 4.39
C PHE A 4 -16.70 -10.98 5.09
N SER A 5 -17.88 -10.38 4.91
CA SER A 5 -18.30 -9.18 5.65
C SER A 5 -19.53 -9.53 6.48
N GLY A 6 -19.31 -9.81 7.76
CA GLY A 6 -20.38 -9.94 8.75
C GLY A 6 -20.61 -8.58 9.43
N LYS A 7 -21.80 -7.99 9.27
CA LYS A 7 -22.19 -6.79 10.02
C LYS A 7 -22.65 -7.18 11.42
N VAL A 8 -21.89 -6.78 12.44
CA VAL A 8 -22.35 -6.76 13.83
C VAL A 8 -21.89 -5.42 14.44
N THR A 9 -22.85 -4.67 14.97
CA THR A 9 -22.71 -3.28 15.44
C THR A 9 -21.98 -3.24 16.79
N ASN A 10 -20.82 -2.57 16.85
CA ASN A 10 -19.79 -2.54 17.92
C ASN A 10 -18.66 -3.58 17.81
N ILE A 11 -18.13 -3.80 16.61
CA ILE A 11 -16.91 -4.62 16.43
C ILE A 11 -15.82 -3.77 15.80
N TRP A 12 -14.62 -3.91 16.35
CA TRP A 12 -13.38 -3.47 15.75
C TRP A 12 -13.26 -4.14 14.37
N GLU A 13 -13.53 -3.37 13.31
CA GLU A 13 -13.61 -3.90 11.95
C GLU A 13 -12.21 -4.30 11.46
N GLN A 14 -12.09 -5.52 10.94
CA GLN A 14 -10.87 -6.03 10.34
C GLN A 14 -11.20 -6.83 9.09
N ILE A 15 -10.36 -6.69 8.07
CA ILE A 15 -10.50 -7.41 6.81
C ILE A 15 -9.42 -8.48 6.75
N LEU A 16 -9.82 -9.74 6.53
CA LEU A 16 -8.90 -10.83 6.20
C LEU A 16 -8.94 -11.11 4.69
N CYS A 17 -7.80 -10.96 4.03
CA CYS A 17 -7.58 -11.29 2.63
C CYS A 17 -6.85 -12.63 2.52
N VAL A 18 -7.53 -13.66 2.01
CA VAL A 18 -6.90 -14.95 1.67
C VAL A 18 -6.73 -15.04 0.16
N ARG A 19 -5.50 -15.24 -0.31
CA ARG A 19 -5.17 -15.32 -1.74
C ARG A 19 -4.21 -16.47 -2.02
N GLY A 20 -4.43 -17.17 -3.12
CA GLY A 20 -3.50 -18.20 -3.59
C GLY A 20 -3.03 -18.05 -5.04
N SER A 21 -3.44 -16.97 -5.70
CA SER A 21 -3.00 -16.63 -7.06
C SER A 21 -1.95 -15.54 -7.04
N SER A 22 -1.06 -15.55 -8.04
CA SER A 22 -0.05 -14.51 -8.23
C SER A 22 -0.66 -13.12 -8.43
N ASP A 23 0.14 -12.10 -8.13
CA ASP A 23 -0.22 -10.72 -8.36
C ASP A 23 -0.10 -10.37 -9.85
N GLY A 24 -1.15 -9.75 -10.40
CA GLY A 24 -1.16 -9.20 -11.76
C GLY A 24 -0.97 -7.68 -11.71
N PRO A 25 -0.06 -7.10 -12.51
CA PRO A 25 0.23 -5.66 -12.47
C PRO A 25 -0.97 -4.79 -12.90
N GLU A 26 -1.95 -5.36 -13.59
CA GLU A 26 -3.19 -4.69 -14.02
C GLU A 26 -4.06 -4.29 -12.81
N GLN A 27 -3.96 -5.05 -11.71
CA GLN A 27 -4.77 -4.84 -10.50
C GLN A 27 -4.17 -3.79 -9.55
N TYR A 28 -2.96 -3.31 -9.81
CA TYR A 28 -2.20 -2.44 -8.92
C TYR A 28 -3.03 -1.24 -8.42
N VAL A 29 -3.58 -0.44 -9.34
CA VAL A 29 -4.29 0.80 -8.99
C VAL A 29 -5.52 0.51 -8.13
N ALA A 30 -6.30 -0.51 -8.50
CA ALA A 30 -7.51 -0.88 -7.77
C ALA A 30 -7.18 -1.37 -6.35
N ILE A 31 -6.15 -2.22 -6.21
CA ILE A 31 -5.72 -2.76 -4.92
C ILE A 31 -5.15 -1.64 -4.03
N MET A 32 -4.27 -0.79 -4.55
CA MET A 32 -3.68 0.32 -3.78
C MET A 32 -4.74 1.31 -3.31
N ASN A 33 -5.68 1.70 -4.18
CA ASN A 33 -6.79 2.57 -3.79
C ASN A 33 -7.64 1.95 -2.66
N SER A 34 -7.84 0.63 -2.71
CA SER A 34 -8.57 -0.10 -1.67
C SER A 34 -7.80 -0.11 -0.34
N ILE A 35 -6.49 -0.34 -0.38
CA ILE A 35 -5.61 -0.34 0.80
C ILE A 35 -5.60 1.04 1.46
N PHE A 36 -5.41 2.11 0.68
CA PHE A 36 -5.41 3.47 1.23
C PHE A 36 -6.77 3.89 1.78
N SER A 37 -7.86 3.44 1.16
CA SER A 37 -9.20 3.66 1.69
C SER A 37 -9.39 2.96 3.04
N ALA A 38 -8.96 1.71 3.16
CA ALA A 38 -9.00 0.97 4.41
C ALA A 38 -8.13 1.62 5.51
N GLN A 39 -6.92 2.08 5.16
CA GLN A 39 -6.04 2.82 6.06
C GLN A 39 -6.73 4.09 6.60
N ARG A 40 -7.41 4.86 5.75
CA ARG A 40 -8.12 6.08 6.16
C ARG A 40 -9.29 5.78 7.10
N SER A 41 -9.95 4.65 6.90
CA SER A 41 -11.01 4.16 7.78
C SER A 41 -10.47 3.47 9.04
N MET A 42 -9.14 3.39 9.22
CA MET A 42 -8.48 2.69 10.32
C MET A 42 -8.90 1.21 10.41
N VAL A 43 -9.18 0.59 9.26
CA VAL A 43 -9.54 -0.82 9.15
C VAL A 43 -8.30 -1.62 8.75
N PRO A 44 -7.68 -2.39 9.67
CA PRO A 44 -6.53 -3.21 9.34
C PRO A 44 -6.90 -4.31 8.34
N ILE A 45 -5.99 -4.53 7.38
CA ILE A 45 -6.06 -5.62 6.40
C ILE A 45 -5.04 -6.68 6.78
N ASP A 46 -5.54 -7.79 7.30
CA ASP A 46 -4.76 -9.01 7.44
C ASP A 46 -4.69 -9.76 6.12
N SER A 47 -3.56 -10.40 5.87
CA SER A 47 -3.30 -11.10 4.62
C SER A 47 -2.74 -12.49 4.87
N CYS A 48 -3.40 -13.50 4.30
CA CYS A 48 -2.91 -14.86 4.25
C CYS A 48 -2.63 -15.25 2.79
N TYR A 49 -1.37 -15.53 2.46
CA TYR A 49 -0.99 -15.95 1.11
C TYR A 49 -0.72 -17.46 1.05
N ILE A 50 -1.48 -18.15 0.22
CA ILE A 50 -1.45 -19.60 0.00
C ILE A 50 -0.82 -19.86 -1.36
N GLY A 51 0.50 -19.81 -1.45
CA GLY A 51 1.21 -20.03 -2.72
C GLY A 51 2.72 -20.14 -2.57
N SER A 52 3.41 -20.47 -3.66
CA SER A 52 4.86 -20.67 -3.66
C SER A 52 5.66 -19.38 -3.46
N ASN A 53 5.16 -18.25 -3.96
CA ASN A 53 5.80 -16.93 -3.87
C ASN A 53 5.19 -16.05 -2.76
N ASN A 54 5.71 -14.84 -2.56
CA ASN A 54 5.04 -13.82 -1.73
C ASN A 54 4.20 -12.90 -2.61
N SER A 55 3.15 -12.31 -2.03
CA SER A 55 2.38 -11.24 -2.70
C SER A 55 2.86 -9.89 -2.20
N ALA A 56 3.45 -9.09 -3.10
CA ALA A 56 3.91 -7.74 -2.76
C ALA A 56 2.72 -6.85 -2.36
N PHE A 57 1.58 -6.98 -3.04
CA PHE A 57 0.40 -6.18 -2.75
C PHE A 57 -0.19 -6.49 -1.37
N LEU A 58 -0.27 -7.76 -0.99
CA LEU A 58 -0.78 -8.14 0.31
C LEU A 58 0.19 -7.81 1.45
N GLN A 59 1.51 -7.91 1.19
CA GLN A 59 2.51 -7.43 2.14
C GLN A 59 2.38 -5.92 2.39
N GLN A 60 2.22 -5.13 1.32
CA GLN A 60 1.97 -3.70 1.42
C GLN A 60 0.64 -3.40 2.13
N ALA A 61 -0.43 -4.15 1.82
CA ALA A 61 -1.74 -3.98 2.43
C ALA A 61 -1.68 -4.09 3.95
N SER A 62 -1.08 -5.19 4.44
CA SER A 62 -0.94 -5.42 5.87
C SER A 62 0.00 -4.43 6.52
N PHE A 63 1.12 -4.08 5.88
CA PHE A 63 2.04 -3.08 6.41
C PHE A 63 1.41 -1.69 6.55
N ILE A 64 0.75 -1.19 5.49
CA ILE A 64 0.19 0.17 5.44
C ILE A 64 -0.98 0.33 6.40
N THR A 65 -1.81 -0.70 6.54
CA THR A 65 -3.01 -0.67 7.40
C THR A 65 -2.75 -1.12 8.83
N GLY A 66 -1.53 -1.58 9.14
CA GLY A 66 -1.17 -2.11 10.45
C GLY A 66 -1.73 -3.52 10.74
N GLY A 67 -2.10 -4.27 9.69
CA GLY A 67 -2.50 -5.66 9.78
C GLY A 67 -1.31 -6.64 9.77
N VAL A 68 -1.61 -7.93 9.72
CA VAL A 68 -0.63 -9.03 9.74
C VAL A 68 -0.58 -9.72 8.39
N TYR A 69 0.62 -9.89 7.84
CA TYR A 69 0.86 -10.75 6.68
C TYR A 69 1.42 -12.10 7.14
N GLN A 70 0.78 -13.18 6.73
CA GLN A 70 1.29 -14.53 6.94
C GLN A 70 1.25 -15.37 5.66
N LYS A 71 2.27 -16.20 5.52
CA LYS A 71 2.39 -17.23 4.49
C LYS A 71 2.65 -18.57 5.18
N PRO A 72 1.61 -19.41 5.36
CA PRO A 72 1.75 -20.73 5.93
C PRO A 72 2.77 -21.56 5.16
N GLN A 73 3.76 -22.14 5.85
CA GLN A 73 4.73 -23.05 5.22
C GLN A 73 4.10 -24.41 4.88
N GLN A 74 3.14 -24.85 5.70
CA GLN A 74 2.41 -26.10 5.53
C GLN A 74 0.91 -25.80 5.51
N LEU A 75 0.21 -26.29 4.49
CA LEU A 75 -1.22 -26.06 4.31
C LEU A 75 -2.08 -26.93 5.23
N ASP A 76 -1.56 -28.08 5.67
CA ASP A 76 -2.26 -28.94 6.64
C ASP A 76 -2.50 -28.21 7.98
N GLY A 77 -1.62 -27.25 8.31
CA GLY A 77 -1.76 -26.37 9.47
C GLY A 77 -2.56 -25.08 9.22
N LEU A 78 -3.16 -24.88 8.04
CA LEU A 78 -3.81 -23.61 7.67
C LEU A 78 -4.88 -23.19 8.69
N PHE A 79 -5.68 -24.14 9.18
CA PHE A 79 -6.69 -23.86 10.19
C PHE A 79 -6.08 -23.31 11.48
N GLN A 80 -4.93 -23.84 11.89
CA GLN A 80 -4.21 -23.34 13.06
C GLN A 80 -3.75 -21.89 12.83
N TYR A 81 -3.19 -21.55 11.68
CA TYR A 81 -2.83 -20.17 11.35
C TYR A 81 -4.05 -19.24 11.35
N LEU A 82 -5.17 -19.65 10.73
CA LEU A 82 -6.42 -18.89 10.70
C LEU A 82 -6.96 -18.63 12.11
N SER A 83 -6.98 -19.65 12.95
CA SER A 83 -7.54 -19.55 14.31
C SER A 83 -6.64 -18.79 15.28
N THR A 84 -5.32 -18.89 15.15
CA THR A 84 -4.38 -18.31 16.13
C THR A 84 -3.95 -16.89 15.77
N VAL A 85 -3.73 -16.61 14.47
CA VAL A 85 -3.23 -15.31 14.01
C VAL A 85 -4.39 -14.39 13.65
N PHE A 86 -5.35 -14.90 12.88
CA PHE A 86 -6.35 -14.06 12.21
C PHE A 86 -7.70 -13.97 12.94
N ALA A 87 -8.02 -14.91 13.82
CA ALA A 87 -9.25 -14.83 14.64
C ALA A 87 -9.10 -13.97 15.91
N THR A 88 -7.87 -13.56 16.24
CA THR A 88 -7.60 -12.72 17.41
C THR A 88 -8.07 -11.28 17.15
N ASP A 89 -8.84 -10.72 18.09
CA ASP A 89 -9.32 -9.34 18.05
C ASP A 89 -8.18 -8.32 18.20
N LEU A 90 -8.38 -7.09 17.72
CA LEU A 90 -7.33 -6.06 17.70
C LEU A 90 -6.74 -5.73 19.08
N HIS A 91 -7.53 -5.80 20.14
CA HIS A 91 -7.04 -5.51 21.49
C HIS A 91 -6.14 -6.65 22.00
N SER A 92 -6.54 -7.90 21.83
CA SER A 92 -5.73 -9.05 22.25
C SER A 92 -4.39 -9.11 21.52
N ARG A 93 -4.31 -8.62 20.27
CA ARG A 93 -3.06 -8.59 19.48
C ARG A 93 -1.94 -7.76 20.10
N THR A 94 -2.24 -6.74 20.91
CA THR A 94 -1.18 -5.95 21.57
C THR A 94 -0.41 -6.75 22.61
N PHE A 95 -0.98 -7.85 23.09
CA PHE A 95 -0.37 -8.75 24.07
C PHE A 95 0.27 -9.98 23.42
N LEU A 96 -0.01 -10.24 22.14
CA LEU A 96 0.54 -11.37 21.41
C LEU A 96 1.74 -10.95 20.57
N GLN A 97 2.79 -11.77 20.57
CA GLN A 97 3.90 -11.62 19.64
C GLN A 97 3.53 -12.21 18.28
N LEU A 98 2.86 -11.41 17.45
CA LEU A 98 2.50 -11.81 16.10
C LEU A 98 3.69 -11.70 15.14
N PRO A 99 3.70 -12.49 14.05
CA PRO A 99 4.70 -12.39 13.00
C PRO A 99 4.71 -10.97 12.42
N LYS A 100 5.87 -10.31 12.45
CA LYS A 100 6.05 -9.00 11.82
C LYS A 100 6.30 -9.20 10.33
N SER A 101 5.70 -8.36 9.50
CA SER A 101 6.01 -8.30 8.06
C SER A 101 7.44 -7.76 7.88
N VAL A 102 8.40 -8.64 7.58
CA VAL A 102 9.79 -8.26 7.28
C VAL A 102 10.01 -8.35 5.77
N GLY A 103 10.65 -7.34 5.18
CA GLY A 103 11.03 -7.34 3.76
C GLY A 103 9.87 -7.08 2.79
N VAL A 104 8.98 -6.15 3.13
CA VAL A 104 7.91 -5.69 2.23
C VAL A 104 8.53 -5.05 0.99
N ASP A 105 8.16 -5.53 -0.19
CA ASP A 105 8.62 -4.96 -1.45
C ASP A 105 7.81 -3.69 -1.78
N PHE A 106 8.48 -2.53 -1.80
CA PHE A 106 7.90 -1.23 -2.16
C PHE A 106 8.30 -0.77 -3.57
N CYS A 107 8.76 -1.67 -4.43
CA CYS A 107 8.99 -1.34 -5.82
C CYS A 107 7.70 -0.79 -6.45
N ALA A 108 7.81 0.31 -7.18
CA ALA A 108 6.71 0.83 -7.96
C ALA A 108 6.76 0.34 -9.40
N SER A 109 5.60 0.17 -10.02
CA SER A 109 5.49 -0.21 -11.42
C SER A 109 5.34 1.03 -12.31
N CYS A 110 6.12 1.09 -13.38
CA CYS A 110 6.01 2.18 -14.35
C CYS A 110 4.68 2.14 -15.09
N PHE A 111 4.06 3.29 -15.34
CA PHE A 111 2.80 3.36 -16.09
C PHE A 111 2.95 3.00 -17.57
N CYS A 112 4.14 3.20 -18.16
CA CYS A 112 4.40 2.89 -19.57
C CYS A 112 4.29 1.40 -19.90
N HIS A 113 4.92 0.55 -19.08
CA HIS A 113 5.11 -0.86 -19.40
C HIS A 113 4.63 -1.80 -18.30
N LYS A 114 4.12 -1.25 -17.18
CA LYS A 114 3.64 -2.01 -16.01
C LYS A 114 4.70 -2.92 -15.36
N LYS A 115 5.97 -2.63 -15.62
CA LYS A 115 7.13 -3.30 -15.01
C LYS A 115 7.62 -2.53 -13.78
N THR A 116 8.10 -3.24 -12.78
CA THR A 116 8.75 -2.67 -11.59
C THR A 116 9.99 -1.87 -11.97
N ILE A 117 10.20 -0.74 -11.30
CA ILE A 117 11.36 0.13 -11.47
C ILE A 117 11.87 0.59 -10.10
N ASP A 118 13.19 0.67 -9.95
CA ASP A 118 13.84 1.19 -8.74
C ASP A 118 14.02 2.71 -8.77
N MET A 119 14.24 3.27 -9.96
CA MET A 119 14.30 4.70 -10.23
C MET A 119 13.24 5.08 -11.26
N GLY A 120 12.55 6.21 -11.04
CA GLY A 120 11.54 6.69 -11.98
C GLY A 120 11.32 8.19 -11.92
N TYR A 121 10.71 8.72 -12.98
CA TYR A 121 10.27 10.11 -13.08
C TYR A 121 8.81 10.21 -12.68
N ILE A 122 8.52 10.98 -11.62
CA ILE A 122 7.16 11.24 -11.15
C ILE A 122 6.63 12.52 -11.78
N CYS A 123 5.40 12.46 -12.31
CA CYS A 123 4.65 13.65 -12.70
C CYS A 123 4.24 14.46 -11.46
N SER A 124 4.65 15.72 -11.38
CA SER A 124 4.24 16.66 -10.32
C SER A 124 2.74 16.95 -10.24
N ILE A 125 1.95 16.57 -11.23
CA ILE A 125 0.51 16.85 -11.27
C ILE A 125 -0.31 15.63 -10.89
N CYS A 126 0.00 14.47 -11.47
CA CYS A 126 -0.82 13.25 -11.32
C CYS A 126 -0.07 12.05 -10.75
N LEU A 127 1.19 12.22 -10.34
CA LEU A 127 2.04 11.20 -9.72
C LEU A 127 2.38 9.96 -10.52
N SER A 128 1.89 9.87 -11.74
CA SER A 128 2.22 8.75 -12.59
C SER A 128 3.74 8.62 -12.73
N ILE A 129 4.23 7.42 -12.44
CA ILE A 129 5.66 7.10 -12.44
C ILE A 129 6.04 6.57 -13.82
N PHE A 130 7.07 7.17 -14.41
CA PHE A 130 7.59 6.84 -15.72
C PHE A 130 9.03 6.36 -15.63
N TYR A 131 9.41 5.40 -16.47
CA TYR A 131 10.78 4.87 -16.48
C TYR A 131 11.81 5.85 -17.07
N LYS A 132 11.36 6.82 -17.87
CA LYS A 132 12.20 7.85 -18.50
C LYS A 132 11.52 9.21 -18.43
N HIS A 133 12.28 10.26 -18.69
CA HIS A 133 11.73 11.61 -18.82
C HIS A 133 10.86 11.71 -20.09
N HIS A 134 9.74 12.42 -19.98
CA HIS A 134 8.81 12.70 -21.07
C HIS A 134 8.58 14.21 -21.17
N LYS A 135 8.21 14.71 -22.37
CA LYS A 135 7.83 16.13 -22.56
C LYS A 135 6.38 16.41 -22.15
N LYS A 136 5.55 15.37 -22.05
CA LYS A 136 4.14 15.43 -21.67
C LYS A 136 3.78 14.18 -20.87
N CYS A 137 2.94 14.31 -19.86
CA CYS A 137 2.40 13.19 -19.11
C CYS A 137 1.39 12.41 -19.97
N SER A 138 1.55 11.10 -20.10
CA SER A 138 0.59 10.26 -20.81
C SER A 138 -0.71 10.03 -20.04
N THR A 139 -0.71 10.23 -18.72
CA THR A 139 -1.88 10.01 -17.86
C THR A 139 -2.78 11.24 -17.78
N CYS A 140 -2.24 12.40 -17.37
CA CYS A 140 -3.02 13.63 -17.25
C CYS A 140 -2.93 14.57 -18.45
N GLY A 141 -2.04 14.28 -19.41
CA GLY A 141 -1.85 15.15 -20.58
C GLY A 141 -1.11 16.46 -20.30
N CYS A 142 -0.59 16.70 -19.10
CA CYS A 142 0.15 17.93 -18.81
C CYS A 142 1.50 17.97 -19.53
N GLY A 143 1.84 19.09 -20.17
CA GLY A 143 3.17 19.33 -20.73
C GLY A 143 4.17 19.72 -19.64
N PHE A 144 5.32 19.04 -19.58
CA PHE A 144 6.34 19.31 -18.59
C PHE A 144 7.17 20.54 -18.99
N GLY A 145 7.22 21.55 -18.11
CA GLY A 145 7.70 22.91 -18.39
C GLY A 145 7.52 23.83 -17.18
N HIS A 146 6.94 25.02 -17.38
CA HIS A 146 6.91 26.09 -16.35
C HIS A 146 6.08 25.80 -15.08
N HIS A 147 4.95 25.10 -15.18
CA HIS A 147 4.04 24.86 -14.05
C HIS A 147 3.94 23.39 -13.62
N ALA A 148 4.60 22.49 -14.35
CA ALA A 148 4.59 21.07 -14.08
C ALA A 148 5.97 20.49 -14.38
N GLY A 149 6.61 19.91 -13.36
CA GLY A 149 7.89 19.22 -13.47
C GLY A 149 7.76 17.70 -13.49
N GLN A 150 8.86 17.05 -13.88
CA GLN A 150 9.12 15.65 -13.57
C GLN A 150 10.30 15.56 -12.61
N TYR A 151 10.17 14.74 -11.57
CA TYR A 151 11.22 14.55 -10.57
C TYR A 151 11.70 13.11 -10.58
N LEU A 152 13.02 12.93 -10.62
CA LEU A 152 13.65 11.63 -10.48
C LEU A 152 13.59 11.20 -9.01
N VAL A 153 13.03 10.04 -8.74
CA VAL A 153 12.86 9.51 -7.39
C VAL A 153 13.19 8.02 -7.32
N ARG A 154 13.40 7.53 -6.08
CA ARG A 154 13.36 6.12 -5.71
C ARG A 154 12.03 5.79 -5.05
N PRO A 155 11.08 5.13 -5.74
CA PRO A 155 9.76 4.86 -5.17
C PRO A 155 9.82 4.03 -3.87
N SER A 156 10.77 3.10 -3.80
CA SER A 156 11.04 2.25 -2.63
C SER A 156 11.36 3.03 -1.35
N GLN A 157 11.90 4.25 -1.47
CA GLN A 157 12.26 5.11 -0.34
C GLN A 157 11.14 6.10 0.06
N MET A 158 10.15 6.33 -0.81
CA MET A 158 9.04 7.27 -0.54
C MET A 158 7.85 6.59 0.15
N LEU A 159 7.47 5.38 -0.27
CA LEU A 159 6.27 4.69 0.25
C LEU A 159 6.28 4.42 1.78
N PRO A 160 7.40 4.02 2.41
CA PRO A 160 7.40 3.64 3.83
C PRO A 160 7.26 4.81 4.82
N LEU A 161 7.55 6.05 4.41
CA LEU A 161 7.66 7.21 5.32
C LEU A 161 6.37 8.06 5.39
N LEU A 162 5.36 7.71 4.59
CA LEU A 162 4.12 8.47 4.45
C LEU A 162 3.32 8.68 5.74
N PRO A 163 3.20 7.70 6.66
CA PRO A 163 2.43 7.89 7.88
C PRO A 163 3.11 8.83 8.90
N ILE A 164 4.45 8.78 9.01
CA ILE A 164 5.22 9.50 10.04
C ILE A 164 5.42 10.97 9.69
N LEU A 165 5.56 11.29 8.40
CA LEU A 165 5.68 12.68 7.92
C LEU A 165 4.34 13.45 8.03
N ARG A 166 3.22 12.73 8.08
CA ARG A 166 1.85 13.26 8.23
C ARG A 166 1.61 13.94 9.59
N GLU A 167 2.05 13.34 10.69
CA GLU A 167 1.88 13.89 12.05
C GLU A 167 2.74 15.13 12.31
N ARG A 168 3.94 15.21 11.74
CA ARG A 168 4.86 16.34 11.97
C ARG A 168 4.44 17.62 11.25
N LEU A 169 3.77 17.52 10.10
CA LEU A 169 3.40 18.68 9.29
C LEU A 169 2.12 19.38 9.78
N GLN A 170 1.17 18.65 10.38
CA GLN A 170 -0.02 19.24 11.00
C GLN A 170 0.31 20.13 12.21
N LYS A 171 1.46 19.91 12.87
CA LYS A 171 1.85 20.62 14.09
C LYS A 171 2.42 22.03 13.84
N HIS A 172 2.78 22.38 12.60
CA HIS A 172 3.60 23.58 12.33
C HIS A 172 2.97 24.69 11.47
N ASN A 173 1.70 24.60 11.05
CA ASN A 173 0.93 25.74 10.47
C ASN A 173 1.66 26.57 9.38
N LEU A 174 2.41 25.91 8.47
CA LEU A 174 3.18 26.59 7.41
C LEU A 174 2.35 26.76 6.11
N THR A 175 2.46 27.94 5.50
CA THR A 175 1.67 28.41 4.35
C THR A 175 2.13 27.84 2.99
N LEU A 176 1.35 26.87 2.50
CA LEU A 176 1.03 26.43 1.12
C LEU A 176 2.04 26.47 -0.06
N LEU A 177 3.01 27.38 -0.19
CA LEU A 177 3.85 27.46 -1.41
C LEU A 177 5.14 26.60 -1.38
N GLN A 178 5.43 25.96 -0.25
CA GLN A 178 6.54 24.99 -0.12
C GLN A 178 6.04 23.57 0.24
N ALA A 179 4.73 23.42 0.50
CA ALA A 179 4.11 22.14 0.86
C ALA A 179 3.55 21.36 -0.35
N ASP A 180 3.49 21.98 -1.53
CA ASP A 180 2.86 21.38 -2.71
C ASP A 180 3.65 20.23 -3.34
N VAL A 181 4.92 20.03 -2.98
CA VAL A 181 5.66 18.81 -3.35
C VAL A 181 5.27 17.62 -2.44
N PHE A 182 4.70 17.91 -1.26
CA PHE A 182 4.31 16.93 -0.26
C PHE A 182 2.83 16.53 -0.36
N LEU A 183 1.99 17.43 -0.90
CA LEU A 183 0.56 17.20 -1.07
C LEU A 183 0.23 16.20 -2.18
N ILE A 184 1.19 15.92 -3.07
CA ILE A 184 1.02 14.92 -4.12
C ILE A 184 1.23 13.50 -3.58
N ILE A 185 0.78 13.18 -2.36
CA ILE A 185 0.69 11.78 -1.89
C ILE A 185 -0.67 11.50 -1.26
N HIS A 186 -1.64 12.39 -1.47
CA HIS A 186 -3.02 12.15 -1.14
C HIS A 186 -3.85 12.20 -2.42
N PHE A 187 -4.28 11.01 -2.86
CA PHE A 187 -5.10 10.72 -4.05
C PHE A 187 -4.32 10.42 -5.33
N TRP A 188 -3.43 9.43 -5.30
CA TRP A 188 -3.38 8.35 -6.29
C TRP A 188 -2.57 7.17 -5.74
#